data_AF-A0A1E7EPC3-F1
#
_entry.id   AF-A0A1E7EPC3-F1
#
_cell.length_a   1.000
_cell.length_b   1.000
_cell.length_c   1.000
_cell.angle_alpha   90.00
_cell.angle_beta   90.00
_cell.angle_gamma   90.00
#
_symmetry.space_group_name_H-M   'P 1'
#
loop_
_entity.id
_entity.type
_entity.pdbx_description
1 polymer ?
#
loop_
_entity_poly.entity_id
_entity_poly.type
_entity_poly.pdbx_seq_one_letter_code
_entity_poly.pdbx_strand_id
1 'polypeptide(L)'
;DISCWNTAGITDMYFAFYGDYSGDYYSGYSGGNFNNFNDPIECWDVGQVTSMYFMFLTTYSFNQPIDTWDVSKVEDMKGMFVRATSFNQSIDTWNVSQVKYMEGMFSSATYFNQPIDSWDVSQVTTMGSLFSSAVLFNRPIDSWNVSQL
;
A
#
# COMPACT_ATOMS: atom_id res chain seq x y z
N ASP A 1 -7.22 -21.17 3.47
CA ASP A 1 -5.85 -20.64 3.45
C ASP A 1 -5.64 -19.96 2.12
N ILE A 2 -5.26 -18.68 2.15
CA ILE A 2 -5.09 -17.83 0.97
C ILE A 2 -3.65 -17.78 0.46
N SER A 3 -2.70 -18.32 1.23
CA SER A 3 -1.27 -18.29 0.90
C SER A 3 -0.98 -18.98 -0.44
N CYS A 4 -1.73 -20.02 -0.81
CA CYS A 4 -1.52 -20.79 -2.03
C CYS A 4 -2.39 -20.37 -3.23
N TRP A 5 -3.01 -19.18 -3.22
CA TRP A 5 -3.84 -18.74 -4.33
C TRP A 5 -3.01 -18.36 -5.56
N ASN A 6 -3.46 -18.76 -6.75
CA ASN A 6 -2.87 -18.29 -8.00
C ASN A 6 -3.44 -16.92 -8.35
N THR A 7 -2.62 -15.87 -8.17
CA THR A 7 -2.98 -14.48 -8.45
C THR A 7 -2.41 -13.94 -9.76
N ALA A 8 -1.69 -14.75 -10.55
CA ALA A 8 -0.95 -14.31 -11.74
C ALA A 8 -1.82 -13.67 -12.84
N GLY A 9 -3.13 -13.91 -12.82
CA GLY A 9 -4.10 -13.30 -13.74
C GLY A 9 -4.85 -12.08 -13.19
N ILE A 10 -4.60 -11.69 -11.94
CA ILE A 10 -5.29 -10.58 -11.29
C ILE A 10 -4.64 -9.27 -11.73
N THR A 11 -5.45 -8.34 -12.23
CA THR A 11 -5.00 -7.01 -12.65
C THR A 11 -5.44 -5.90 -11.70
N ASP A 12 -6.39 -6.16 -10.81
CA ASP A 12 -6.94 -5.17 -9.88
C ASP A 12 -7.11 -5.79 -8.49
N MET A 13 -6.47 -5.19 -7.50
CA MET A 13 -6.54 -5.54 -6.09
C MET A 13 -7.24 -4.47 -5.25
N TYR A 14 -8.06 -3.63 -5.91
CA TYR A 14 -8.95 -2.67 -5.28
C TYR A 14 -9.69 -3.28 -4.07
N PHE A 15 -9.45 -2.72 -2.88
CA PHE A 15 -10.09 -3.16 -1.62
C PHE A 15 -9.98 -4.67 -1.32
N ALA A 16 -8.95 -5.36 -1.81
CA ALA A 16 -8.84 -6.81 -1.63
C ALA A 16 -8.89 -7.24 -0.15
N PHE A 17 -8.33 -6.43 0.75
CA PHE A 17 -8.35 -6.60 2.20
C PHE A 17 -8.82 -5.31 2.90
N TYR A 18 -10.13 -5.13 2.98
CA TYR A 18 -10.74 -3.99 3.66
C TYR A 18 -11.00 -4.26 5.16
N GLY A 19 -10.41 -3.47 6.04
CA GLY A 19 -10.79 -3.41 7.46
C GLY A 19 -11.99 -2.47 7.67
N ASP A 20 -12.92 -2.85 8.54
CA ASP A 20 -14.05 -1.97 8.87
C ASP A 20 -13.62 -0.90 9.87
N TYR A 21 -14.06 0.34 9.65
CA TYR A 21 -13.92 1.43 10.61
C TYR A 21 -15.23 2.19 10.66
N SER A 22 -15.86 2.17 11.84
CA SER A 22 -17.04 2.96 12.15
C SER A 22 -16.68 4.46 12.12
N GLY A 23 -16.73 5.08 10.94
CA GLY A 23 -16.39 6.48 10.75
C GLY A 23 -15.70 6.82 9.43
N ASP A 24 -15.25 5.84 8.64
CA ASP A 24 -14.72 6.10 7.31
C ASP A 24 -15.88 6.12 6.31
N TYR A 25 -15.73 6.88 5.21
CA TYR A 25 -16.77 7.03 4.17
C TYR A 25 -17.26 5.68 3.61
N TYR A 26 -16.42 4.65 3.71
CA TYR A 26 -16.66 3.31 3.20
C TYR A 26 -17.26 2.34 4.24
N SER A 27 -17.70 2.79 5.42
CA SER A 27 -18.25 1.97 6.52
C SER A 27 -19.54 1.17 6.20
N GLY A 28 -19.95 1.13 4.93
CA GLY A 28 -21.06 0.30 4.42
C GLY A 28 -20.63 -0.75 3.39
N TYR A 29 -19.35 -0.80 3.00
CA TYR A 29 -18.82 -1.87 2.15
C TYR A 29 -18.77 -3.18 2.95
N SER A 30 -19.62 -4.13 2.58
CA SER A 30 -19.72 -5.46 3.19
C SER A 30 -18.62 -6.44 2.76
N GLY A 31 -17.55 -5.93 2.15
CA GLY A 31 -16.41 -6.68 1.60
C GLY A 31 -15.42 -7.15 2.66
N GLY A 32 -15.90 -7.87 3.69
CA GLY A 32 -15.08 -8.45 4.75
C GLY A 32 -14.58 -7.44 5.80
N ASN A 33 -14.36 -7.93 7.02
CA ASN A 33 -13.66 -7.20 8.07
C ASN A 33 -12.26 -7.80 8.18
N PHE A 34 -11.27 -7.12 7.62
CA PHE A 34 -9.85 -7.53 7.62
C PHE A 34 -9.01 -6.73 8.61
N ASN A 35 -9.60 -6.15 9.67
CA ASN A 35 -8.86 -5.37 10.68
C ASN A 35 -7.70 -6.17 11.32
N ASN A 36 -7.87 -7.48 11.46
CA ASN A 36 -6.87 -8.40 12.02
C ASN A 36 -6.14 -9.23 10.96
N PHE A 37 -6.27 -8.90 9.68
CA PHE A 37 -5.63 -9.63 8.60
C PHE A 37 -4.10 -9.56 8.70
N ASN A 38 -3.45 -10.72 8.70
CA ASN A 38 -2.00 -10.84 8.73
C ASN A 38 -1.54 -12.23 8.21
N ASP A 39 -2.32 -12.85 7.32
CA ASP A 39 -1.98 -14.16 6.76
C ASP A 39 -0.87 -14.00 5.70
N PRO A 40 0.04 -14.99 5.56
CA PRO A 40 1.15 -14.90 4.62
C PRO A 40 0.65 -14.86 3.16
N ILE A 41 1.14 -13.87 2.42
CA ILE A 41 0.82 -13.62 1.00
C ILE A 41 2.08 -13.33 0.17
N GLU A 42 3.26 -13.62 0.72
CA GLU A 42 4.56 -13.37 0.07
C GLU A 42 4.67 -14.05 -1.29
N CYS A 43 4.06 -15.24 -1.46
CA CYS A 43 4.12 -16.02 -2.70
C CYS A 43 3.07 -15.66 -3.75
N TRP A 44 2.29 -14.60 -3.54
CA TRP A 44 1.37 -14.10 -4.55
C TRP A 44 2.13 -13.50 -5.73
N ASP A 45 1.73 -13.89 -6.94
CA ASP A 45 2.17 -13.23 -8.17
C ASP A 45 1.28 -12.01 -8.42
N VAL A 46 1.85 -10.81 -8.27
CA VAL A 46 1.16 -9.53 -8.49
C VAL A 46 1.66 -8.81 -9.75
N GLY A 47 2.47 -9.47 -10.59
CA GLY A 47 3.15 -8.85 -11.73
C GLY A 47 2.25 -8.40 -12.89
N GLN A 48 0.94 -8.65 -12.81
CA GLN A 48 -0.06 -8.12 -13.74
C GLN A 48 -0.98 -7.06 -13.10
N VAL A 49 -0.83 -6.79 -11.81
CA VAL A 49 -1.66 -5.83 -11.08
C VAL A 49 -1.32 -4.42 -11.53
N THR A 50 -2.35 -3.66 -11.89
CA THR A 50 -2.25 -2.24 -12.25
C THR A 50 -2.86 -1.33 -11.19
N SER A 51 -3.67 -1.85 -10.28
CA SER A 51 -4.32 -1.10 -9.19
C SER A 51 -4.21 -1.86 -7.86
N MET A 52 -3.68 -1.18 -6.84
CA MET A 52 -3.66 -1.63 -5.44
C MET A 52 -4.42 -0.63 -4.55
N TYR A 53 -5.35 0.12 -5.14
CA TYR A 53 -6.13 1.16 -4.45
C TYR A 53 -6.82 0.60 -3.21
N PHE A 54 -6.49 1.14 -2.03
CA PHE A 54 -7.02 0.74 -0.73
C PHE A 54 -6.93 -0.76 -0.43
N MET A 55 -5.95 -1.47 -1.00
CA MET A 55 -5.80 -2.92 -0.85
C MET A 55 -5.74 -3.37 0.62
N PHE A 56 -5.06 -2.62 1.50
CA PHE A 56 -4.89 -2.89 2.94
C PHE A 56 -5.44 -1.75 3.81
N LEU A 57 -6.51 -1.08 3.35
CA LEU A 57 -7.16 -0.03 4.12
C LEU A 57 -7.68 -0.60 5.46
N THR A 58 -7.24 0.00 6.58
CA THR A 58 -7.69 -0.34 7.95
C THR A 58 -7.37 -1.78 8.38
N THR A 59 -6.39 -2.44 7.74
CA THR A 59 -5.86 -3.73 8.20
C THR A 59 -4.83 -3.51 9.31
N TYR A 60 -5.29 -3.13 10.51
CA TYR A 60 -4.44 -2.73 11.64
C TYR A 60 -3.29 -3.70 11.95
N SER A 61 -3.53 -5.01 11.77
CA SER A 61 -2.55 -6.06 12.12
C SER A 61 -1.63 -6.48 10.98
N PHE A 62 -1.83 -5.99 9.76
CA PHE A 62 -1.07 -6.45 8.59
C PHE A 62 0.39 -6.02 8.69
N ASN A 63 1.31 -7.00 8.64
CA ASN A 63 2.76 -6.77 8.68
C ASN A 63 3.55 -7.92 8.04
N GLN A 64 3.02 -8.53 6.98
CA GLN A 64 3.68 -9.63 6.25
C GLN A 64 4.72 -9.11 5.25
N PRO A 65 5.82 -9.86 5.02
CA PRO A 65 6.79 -9.49 4.00
C PRO A 65 6.14 -9.53 2.61
N ILE A 66 6.37 -8.46 1.85
CA ILE A 66 5.88 -8.24 0.48
C ILE A 66 6.95 -7.56 -0.40
N ASP A 67 8.20 -7.56 0.06
CA ASP A 67 9.35 -6.99 -0.65
C ASP A 67 9.67 -7.72 -1.97
N THR A 68 9.18 -8.96 -2.10
CA THR A 68 9.33 -9.82 -3.28
C THR A 68 8.31 -9.54 -4.38
N TRP A 69 7.30 -8.71 -4.12
CA TRP A 69 6.25 -8.40 -5.08
C TRP A 69 6.77 -7.55 -6.25
N ASP A 70 6.48 -8.00 -7.47
CA ASP A 70 6.70 -7.20 -8.68
C ASP A 70 5.55 -6.21 -8.89
N VAL A 71 5.72 -4.98 -8.37
CA VAL A 71 4.75 -3.90 -8.51
C VAL A 71 5.02 -2.99 -9.72
N SER A 72 5.89 -3.40 -10.65
CA SER A 72 6.36 -2.54 -11.76
C SER A 72 5.30 -2.09 -12.76
N LYS A 73 4.10 -2.70 -12.72
CA LYS A 73 2.94 -2.33 -13.55
C LYS A 73 1.86 -1.56 -12.78
N VAL A 74 2.00 -1.40 -11.47
CA VAL A 74 1.00 -0.72 -10.66
C VAL A 74 1.02 0.77 -10.98
N GLU A 75 -0.14 1.32 -11.33
CA GLU A 75 -0.33 2.74 -11.61
C GLU A 75 -1.03 3.47 -10.45
N ASP A 76 -1.85 2.76 -9.66
CA ASP A 76 -2.61 3.33 -8.53
C ASP A 76 -2.29 2.61 -7.20
N MET A 77 -1.68 3.35 -6.27
CA MET A 77 -1.39 2.92 -4.89
C MET A 77 -2.10 3.78 -3.86
N LYS A 78 -3.15 4.53 -4.24
CA LYS A 78 -3.91 5.38 -3.33
C LYS A 78 -4.29 4.62 -2.07
N GLY A 79 -3.95 5.20 -0.94
CA GLY A 79 -4.27 4.69 0.37
C GLY A 79 -3.99 3.21 0.65
N MET A 80 -3.09 2.57 -0.09
CA MET A 80 -2.86 1.12 -0.01
C MET A 80 -2.70 0.63 1.43
N PHE A 81 -2.01 1.40 2.29
CA PHE A 81 -1.75 1.10 3.71
C PHE A 81 -2.37 2.11 4.68
N VAL A 82 -3.44 2.80 4.29
CA VAL A 82 -4.13 3.74 5.19
C VAL A 82 -4.58 3.01 6.45
N ARG A 83 -4.19 3.54 7.62
CA ARG A 83 -4.49 2.95 8.93
C ARG A 83 -3.98 1.50 9.10
N ALA A 84 -3.07 1.01 8.27
CA ALA A 84 -2.36 -0.26 8.51
C ALA A 84 -1.31 -0.03 9.60
N THR A 85 -1.78 0.17 10.84
CA THR A 85 -0.97 0.74 11.93
C THR A 85 0.27 -0.08 12.23
N SER A 86 0.20 -1.41 12.14
CA SER A 86 1.33 -2.31 12.42
C SER A 86 2.31 -2.49 11.25
N PHE A 87 1.98 -2.00 10.05
CA PHE A 87 2.80 -2.23 8.86
C PHE A 87 4.14 -1.48 8.96
N ASN A 88 5.24 -2.24 8.89
CA ASN A 88 6.60 -1.70 8.89
C ASN A 88 7.59 -2.63 8.16
N GLN A 89 7.13 -3.36 7.13
CA GLN A 89 7.99 -4.22 6.32
C GLN A 89 8.72 -3.42 5.23
N SER A 90 9.91 -3.91 4.86
CA SER A 90 10.70 -3.29 3.79
C SER A 90 9.95 -3.36 2.47
N ILE A 91 10.00 -2.26 1.72
CA ILE A 91 9.43 -2.10 0.37
C ILE A 91 10.36 -1.22 -0.49
N ASP A 92 11.62 -1.09 -0.08
CA ASP A 92 12.66 -0.30 -0.75
C ASP A 92 13.04 -0.88 -2.12
N THR A 93 12.76 -2.17 -2.33
CA THR A 93 12.98 -2.93 -3.58
C THR A 93 11.91 -2.69 -4.64
N TRP A 94 10.77 -2.10 -4.27
CA TRP A 94 9.66 -1.91 -5.19
C TRP A 94 10.00 -0.93 -6.32
N ASN A 95 9.74 -1.36 -7.56
CA ASN A 95 9.78 -0.47 -8.70
C ASN A 95 8.45 0.28 -8.83
N VAL A 96 8.40 1.51 -8.33
CA VAL A 96 7.21 2.37 -8.39
C VAL A 96 7.20 3.36 -9.56
N SER A 97 8.08 3.17 -10.57
CA SER A 97 8.28 4.17 -11.64
C SER A 97 7.06 4.36 -12.57
N GLN A 98 6.06 3.46 -12.50
CA GLN A 98 4.80 3.57 -13.25
C GLN A 98 3.64 4.15 -12.41
N VAL A 99 3.85 4.33 -11.10
CA VAL A 99 2.79 4.81 -10.19
C VAL A 99 2.49 6.27 -10.48
N LYS A 100 1.21 6.58 -10.68
CA LYS A 100 0.69 7.93 -10.94
C LYS A 100 0.04 8.53 -9.71
N TYR A 101 -0.41 7.67 -8.78
CA TYR A 101 -1.28 8.04 -7.68
C TYR A 101 -0.83 7.41 -6.35
N MET A 102 -0.56 8.24 -5.34
CA MET A 102 -0.09 7.82 -4.01
C MET A 102 -0.80 8.54 -2.86
N GLU A 103 -1.95 9.20 -3.11
CA GLU A 103 -2.64 9.96 -2.06
C GLU A 103 -2.92 9.09 -0.83
N GLY A 104 -2.47 9.59 0.32
CA GLY A 104 -2.68 8.95 1.60
C GLY A 104 -2.10 7.55 1.76
N MET A 105 -1.24 7.04 0.88
CA MET A 105 -0.77 5.63 0.88
C MET A 105 -0.38 5.11 2.28
N PHE A 106 0.30 5.93 3.10
CA PHE A 106 0.71 5.59 4.47
C PHE A 106 0.01 6.45 5.54
N SER A 107 -1.11 7.09 5.22
CA SER A 107 -1.84 7.92 6.17
C SER A 107 -2.26 7.08 7.39
N SER A 108 -1.88 7.52 8.58
CA SER A 108 -2.10 6.82 9.85
C SER A 108 -1.47 5.41 9.95
N ALA A 109 -0.51 5.07 9.08
CA ALA A 109 0.35 3.88 9.25
C ALA A 109 1.41 4.18 10.33
N THR A 110 0.99 4.15 11.59
CA THR A 110 1.74 4.76 12.69
C THR A 110 3.13 4.16 12.92
N TYR A 111 3.36 2.89 12.58
CA TYR A 111 4.65 2.22 12.75
C TYR A 111 5.56 2.26 11.52
N PHE A 112 5.08 2.71 10.36
CA PHE A 112 5.87 2.69 9.13
C PHE A 112 7.06 3.66 9.21
N ASN A 113 8.28 3.12 9.07
CA ASN A 113 9.52 3.91 9.11
C ASN A 113 10.64 3.24 8.30
N GLN A 114 10.32 2.68 7.13
CA GLN A 114 11.27 2.04 6.23
C GLN A 114 11.81 3.02 5.18
N PRO A 115 13.05 2.81 4.69
CA PRO A 115 13.62 3.64 3.64
C PRO A 115 12.84 3.46 2.33
N ILE A 116 12.58 4.58 1.65
CA ILE A 116 11.89 4.67 0.36
C ILE A 116 12.49 5.80 -0.50
N ASP A 117 13.68 6.27 -0.15
CA ASP A 117 14.41 7.33 -0.85
C ASP A 117 14.89 6.89 -2.25
N SER A 118 14.96 5.57 -2.49
CA SER A 118 15.30 4.95 -3.77
C SER A 118 14.17 4.96 -4.80
N TRP A 119 12.94 5.25 -4.39
CA TRP A 119 11.77 5.21 -5.27
C TRP A 119 11.82 6.29 -6.36
N ASP A 120 11.64 5.87 -7.61
CA ASP A 120 11.40 6.80 -8.71
C ASP A 120 9.93 7.22 -8.73
N VAL A 121 9.66 8.38 -8.13
CA VAL A 121 8.32 8.97 -8.07
C VAL A 121 8.06 10.02 -9.17
N SER A 122 8.90 10.07 -10.20
CA SER A 122 8.84 11.12 -11.23
C SER A 122 7.57 11.13 -12.08
N GLN A 123 6.79 10.03 -12.06
CA GLN A 123 5.49 9.92 -12.73
C GLN A 123 4.29 10.17 -11.81
N VAL A 124 4.51 10.36 -10.51
CA VAL A 124 3.42 10.57 -9.55
C VAL A 124 2.88 11.99 -9.70
N THR A 125 1.57 12.08 -9.89
CA THR A 125 0.84 13.35 -10.08
C THR A 125 0.08 13.79 -8.83
N THR A 126 -0.04 12.92 -7.83
CA THR A 126 -0.80 13.19 -6.60
C THR A 126 -0.22 12.43 -5.40
N MET A 127 0.11 13.16 -4.33
CA MET A 127 0.70 12.64 -3.08
C MET A 127 0.06 13.26 -1.83
N GLY A 128 -1.12 13.86 -1.95
CA GLY A 128 -1.79 14.52 -0.84
C GLY A 128 -1.90 13.60 0.38
N SER A 129 -1.51 14.10 1.56
CA SER A 129 -1.59 13.36 2.83
C SER A 129 -0.80 12.04 2.88
N LEU A 130 0.20 11.81 2.01
CA LEU A 130 0.96 10.56 1.90
C LEU A 130 1.38 9.96 3.27
N PHE A 131 1.89 10.80 4.17
CA PHE A 131 2.33 10.42 5.53
C PHE A 131 1.52 11.10 6.65
N SER A 132 0.30 11.57 6.37
CA SER A 132 -0.53 12.23 7.40
C SER A 132 -0.72 11.30 8.60
N SER A 133 -0.39 11.73 9.82
CA SER A 133 -0.45 10.89 11.03
C SER A 133 0.42 9.62 11.02
N ALA A 134 1.36 9.46 10.09
CA ALA A 134 2.40 8.41 10.13
C ALA A 134 3.50 8.81 11.12
N VAL A 135 3.17 8.77 12.42
CA VAL A 135 3.94 9.46 13.48
C VAL A 135 5.40 9.03 13.64
N LEU A 136 5.77 7.81 13.21
CA LEU A 136 7.15 7.33 13.29
C LEU A 136 7.96 7.53 12.00
N PHE A 137 7.33 7.92 10.90
CA PHE A 137 8.04 8.09 9.64
C PHE A 137 9.00 9.29 9.72
N ASN A 138 10.30 9.00 9.62
CA ASN A 138 11.35 10.01 9.68
C ASN A 138 12.56 9.59 8.82
N ARG A 139 12.29 9.32 7.53
CA ARG A 139 13.29 8.94 6.54
C ARG A 139 13.50 10.05 5.51
N PRO A 140 14.72 10.18 4.95
CA PRO A 140 14.96 11.12 3.88
C PRO A 140 14.09 10.79 2.66
N ILE A 141 13.60 11.83 2.00
CA ILE A 141 12.87 11.79 0.73
C ILE A 141 13.27 12.97 -0.17
N ASP A 142 14.39 13.62 0.15
CA ASP A 142 14.91 14.79 -0.57
C ASP A 142 15.42 14.45 -1.99
N SER A 143 15.65 13.17 -2.28
CA SER A 143 16.00 12.65 -3.60
C SER A 143 14.80 12.61 -4.58
N TRP A 144 13.57 12.71 -4.09
CA TRP A 144 12.37 12.53 -4.91
C TRP A 144 12.17 13.66 -5.91
N ASN A 145 12.02 13.30 -7.19
CA ASN A 145 11.59 14.23 -8.23
C ASN A 145 10.06 14.42 -8.17
N VAL A 146 9.62 15.50 -7.52
CA VAL A 146 8.20 15.86 -7.34
C VAL A 146 7.70 16.88 -8.37
N SER A 147 8.37 17.03 -9.50
CA SER A 147 8.05 18.05 -10.51
C SER A 147 6.68 17.91 -11.19
N GLN A 148 6.02 16.76 -11.04
CA GLN A 148 4.69 16.47 -11.60
C GLN A 148 3.52 16.69 -10.62
N LEU A 149 3.78 17.05 -9.36
CA LEU A 149 2.74 17.30 -8.34
C LEU A 149 1.99 18.64 -8.54
#